data_AF-V5DZT7-F1
#
_entry.id   AF-V5DZT7-F1
#
_cell.length_a   1.000
_cell.length_b   1.000
_cell.length_c   1.000
_cell.angle_alpha   90.00
_cell.angle_beta   90.00
_cell.angle_gamma   90.00
#
_symmetry.space_group_name_H-M   'P 1'
#
loop_
_entity.id
_entity.type
_entity.pdbx_description
1 polymer ?
#
loop_
_entity_poly.entity_id
_entity_poly.type
_entity_poly.pdbx_seq_one_letter_code
_entity_poly.pdbx_strand_id
1 'polypeptide(L)'
;MVYKTRQRCVEEGPEAALKDRPRPGKAPKLTEKQAAHLIAVACSDAPEGHDHWTLRLLADKVVELSYSDSCSYETIRQLLKKHPKTLAEAGMVHSRGKF
;
A
#
# COMPACT_ATOMS: atom_id res chain seq x y z
N MET A 1 -15.34 15.75 29.42
CA MET A 1 -15.74 15.28 28.06
C MET A 1 -16.71 16.22 27.35
N VAL A 2 -17.65 16.89 28.03
CA VAL A 2 -18.73 17.70 27.38
C VAL A 2 -18.29 19.04 26.78
N TYR A 3 -17.21 19.65 27.30
CA TYR A 3 -16.73 20.96 26.87
C TYR A 3 -16.35 20.99 25.36
N LYS A 4 -15.59 20.01 24.88
CA LYS A 4 -15.16 19.94 23.47
C LYS A 4 -16.35 19.75 22.51
N THR A 5 -17.36 18.99 22.92
CA THR A 5 -18.59 18.81 22.12
C THR A 5 -19.40 20.10 22.07
N ARG A 6 -19.52 20.82 23.19
CA ARG A 6 -20.18 22.14 23.22
C ARG A 6 -19.45 23.16 22.36
N GLN A 7 -18.12 23.21 22.44
CA GLN A 7 -17.30 24.11 21.62
C GLN A 7 -17.49 23.82 20.13
N ARG A 8 -17.38 22.55 19.71
CA ARG A 8 -17.63 22.12 18.32
C ARG A 8 -19.04 22.44 17.85
N CYS A 9 -20.05 22.34 18.73
CA CYS A 9 -21.42 22.67 18.37
C CYS A 9 -21.59 24.16 18.03
N VAL A 10 -20.82 25.03 18.68
CA VAL A 10 -20.81 26.48 18.42
C VAL A 10 -19.97 26.81 17.17
N GLU A 11 -18.83 26.16 16.99
CA GLU A 11 -17.88 26.46 15.90
C GLU A 11 -18.26 25.80 14.55
N GLU A 12 -18.76 24.57 14.57
CA GLU A 12 -18.97 23.73 13.38
C GLU A 12 -20.44 23.29 13.22
N GLY A 13 -21.31 23.62 14.19
CA GLY A 13 -22.72 23.24 14.21
C GLY A 13 -23.01 21.90 14.91
N PRO A 14 -24.28 21.63 15.29
CA PRO A 14 -24.65 20.45 16.06
C PRO A 14 -24.38 19.14 15.32
N GLU A 15 -24.53 19.11 14.00
CA GLU A 15 -24.25 17.92 13.20
C GLU A 15 -22.76 17.54 13.19
N ALA A 16 -21.87 18.53 13.15
CA ALA A 16 -20.43 18.30 13.16
C ALA A 16 -19.90 17.91 14.55
N ALA A 17 -20.56 18.37 15.62
CA ALA A 17 -20.23 17.97 16.99
C ALA A 17 -20.61 16.50 17.29
N LEU A 18 -21.64 15.99 16.63
CA LEU A 18 -22.13 14.62 16.78
C LEU A 18 -21.39 13.61 15.89
N LYS A 19 -20.84 14.04 14.74
CA LYS A 19 -20.12 13.17 13.80
C LYS A 19 -18.63 13.08 14.17
N ASP A 20 -18.06 11.87 14.20
CA ASP A 20 -16.59 11.72 14.33
C ASP A 20 -15.92 12.24 13.06
N ARG A 21 -14.79 12.94 13.23
CA ARG A 21 -14.05 13.45 12.06
C ARG A 21 -13.46 12.27 11.30
N PRO A 22 -13.46 12.30 9.96
CA PRO A 22 -12.75 11.30 9.18
C PRO A 22 -11.28 11.32 9.61
N ARG A 23 -10.77 10.16 10.05
CA ARG A 23 -9.36 9.99 10.35
C ARG A 23 -8.69 9.56 9.05
N PRO A 24 -8.04 10.47 8.29
CA PRO A 24 -7.18 10.02 7.22
C PRO A 24 -6.11 9.15 7.87
N GLY A 25 -6.10 7.86 7.50
CA GLY A 25 -5.08 6.93 7.98
C GLY A 25 -3.67 7.39 7.57
N LYS A 26 -2.65 6.64 7.98
CA LYS A 26 -1.27 6.94 7.61
C LYS A 26 -1.13 7.03 6.09
N ALA A 27 -0.47 8.09 5.62
CA ALA A 27 -0.15 8.24 4.20
C ALA A 27 0.62 7.01 3.71
N PRO A 28 0.30 6.48 2.52
CA PRO A 28 1.03 5.36 1.95
C PRO A 28 2.50 5.73 1.80
N LYS A 29 3.40 4.81 2.17
CA LYS A 29 4.86 5.00 2.07
C LYS A 29 5.33 5.12 0.62
N LEU A 30 4.54 4.63 -0.33
CA LEU A 30 4.80 4.69 -1.77
C LEU A 30 3.92 5.76 -2.39
N THR A 31 4.56 6.61 -3.20
CA THR A 31 3.87 7.55 -4.08
C THR A 31 3.15 6.78 -5.20
N GLU A 32 2.06 7.34 -5.72
CA GLU A 32 1.32 6.79 -6.87
C GLU A 32 2.21 6.43 -8.08
N LYS A 33 3.23 7.25 -8.38
CA LYS A 33 4.18 6.99 -9.47
C LYS A 33 5.06 5.76 -9.20
N GLN A 34 5.53 5.63 -7.97
CA GLN A 34 6.36 4.50 -7.55
C GLN A 34 5.54 3.21 -7.54
N ALA A 35 4.27 3.31 -7.13
CA ALA A 35 3.32 2.21 -7.20
C ALA A 35 3.10 1.76 -8.66
N ALA A 36 2.83 2.69 -9.57
CA ALA A 36 2.62 2.38 -10.99
C ALA A 36 3.85 1.72 -11.62
N HIS A 37 5.06 2.20 -11.30
CA HIS A 37 6.29 1.61 -11.80
C HIS A 37 6.51 0.19 -11.26
N LEU A 38 6.27 -0.03 -9.96
CA LEU A 38 6.33 -1.37 -9.36
C LEU A 38 5.36 -2.33 -10.05
N ILE A 39 4.15 -1.86 -10.32
CA ILE A 39 3.11 -2.65 -10.99
C ILE A 39 3.55 -3.03 -12.40
N ALA A 40 4.17 -2.11 -13.15
CA ALA A 40 4.70 -2.39 -14.48
C ALA A 40 5.83 -3.43 -14.45
N VAL A 41 6.75 -3.32 -13.47
CA VAL A 41 7.81 -4.32 -13.24
C VAL A 41 7.21 -5.69 -12.92
N ALA A 42 6.19 -5.73 -12.05
CA ALA A 42 5.53 -6.97 -11.66
C ALA A 42 4.77 -7.66 -12.80
N CYS A 43 4.31 -6.90 -13.80
CA CYS A 43 3.71 -7.42 -15.03
C CYS A 43 4.73 -7.80 -16.11
N SER A 44 6.01 -7.50 -15.91
CA SER A 44 7.08 -7.84 -16.86
C SER A 44 7.67 -9.22 -16.59
N ASP A 45 8.55 -9.68 -17.49
CA ASP A 45 9.20 -10.99 -17.40
C ASP A 45 9.99 -11.15 -16.08
N ALA A 46 9.95 -12.35 -15.51
CA ALA A 46 10.57 -12.65 -14.23
C ALA A 46 12.11 -12.70 -14.36
N PRO A 47 12.86 -12.32 -13.31
CA PRO A 47 14.32 -12.34 -13.35
C PRO A 47 14.88 -13.77 -13.50
N GLU A 48 16.06 -13.87 -14.10
CA GLU A 48 16.72 -15.13 -14.45
C GLU A 48 16.81 -16.09 -13.24
N GLY A 49 16.28 -17.31 -13.40
CA GLY A 49 16.20 -18.31 -12.33
C GLY A 49 14.89 -18.34 -11.54
N HIS A 50 13.94 -17.44 -11.84
CA HIS A 50 12.59 -17.46 -11.28
C HIS A 50 11.53 -17.54 -12.38
N ASP A 51 10.57 -18.44 -12.20
CA ASP A 51 9.44 -18.64 -13.11
C ASP A 51 8.39 -17.51 -13.01
N HIS A 52 8.38 -16.76 -11.89
CA HIS A 52 7.41 -15.70 -11.62
C HIS A 52 7.92 -14.70 -10.57
N TRP A 53 7.35 -13.50 -10.58
CA TRP A 53 7.60 -12.49 -9.53
C TRP A 53 7.06 -12.96 -8.18
N THR A 54 7.93 -12.96 -7.16
CA THR A 54 7.53 -13.14 -5.77
C THR A 54 7.52 -11.80 -5.04
N LEU A 55 6.74 -11.70 -3.96
CA LEU A 55 6.68 -10.47 -3.14
C LEU A 55 8.05 -10.06 -2.57
N ARG A 56 8.94 -11.03 -2.29
CA ARG A 56 10.30 -10.76 -1.80
C ARG A 56 11.21 -10.21 -2.91
N LEU A 57 11.11 -10.75 -4.12
CA LEU A 57 11.86 -10.22 -5.27
C LEU A 57 11.42 -8.80 -5.61
N LEU A 58 10.11 -8.53 -5.56
CA LEU A 58 9.60 -7.17 -5.75
C LEU A 58 10.12 -6.24 -4.65
N ALA A 59 10.19 -6.69 -3.39
CA ALA A 59 10.73 -5.89 -2.28
C ALA A 59 12.21 -5.55 -2.48
N ASP A 60 13.00 -6.52 -2.88
CA ASP A 60 14.43 -6.33 -3.18
C ASP A 60 14.62 -5.34 -4.34
N LYS A 61 13.81 -5.49 -5.40
CA LYS A 61 13.84 -4.57 -6.55
C LYS A 61 13.44 -3.14 -6.19
N VAL A 62 12.53 -2.94 -5.23
CA VAL A 62 12.16 -1.59 -4.73
C VAL A 62 13.34 -0.92 -4.05
N VAL A 63 14.11 -1.69 -3.29
CA VAL A 63 15.31 -1.21 -2.58
C VAL A 63 16.41 -0.89 -3.59
N GLU A 64 16.64 -1.77 -4.58
CA GLU A 64 17.58 -1.52 -5.67
C GLU A 64 17.26 -0.23 -6.44
N LEU A 65 15.98 -0.01 -6.75
CA LEU A 65 15.50 1.20 -7.44
C LEU A 65 15.43 2.43 -6.52
N SER A 66 15.86 2.32 -5.26
CA SER A 66 15.89 3.41 -4.26
C SER A 66 14.54 4.12 -4.05
N TYR A 67 13.42 3.45 -4.31
CA TYR A 67 12.09 4.04 -4.13
C TYR A 67 11.72 4.22 -2.65
N SER A 68 12.32 3.43 -1.76
CA SER A 68 12.14 3.52 -0.31
C SER A 68 13.32 2.88 0.40
N ASP A 69 13.81 3.54 1.47
CA ASP A 69 14.87 3.02 2.35
C ASP A 69 14.52 1.65 2.97
N SER A 70 13.23 1.40 3.20
CA SER A 70 12.72 0.09 3.60
C SER A 70 11.29 -0.13 3.11
N CYS A 71 11.12 -1.11 2.21
CA CYS A 71 9.80 -1.58 1.78
C CYS A 71 9.53 -2.98 2.31
N SER A 72 8.54 -3.12 3.20
CA SER A 72 8.03 -4.42 3.61
C SER A 72 7.24 -5.10 2.50
N TYR A 73 7.32 -6.43 2.43
CA TYR A 73 6.50 -7.27 1.56
C TYR A 73 4.99 -7.01 1.72
N GLU A 74 4.54 -6.64 2.93
CA GLU A 74 3.15 -6.25 3.18
C GLU A 74 2.73 -5.00 2.42
N THR A 75 3.62 -4.01 2.26
CA THR A 75 3.32 -2.81 1.47
C THR A 75 3.03 -3.18 0.02
N ILE A 76 3.84 -4.09 -0.54
CA ILE A 76 3.71 -4.59 -1.91
C ILE A 76 2.44 -5.41 -2.06
N ARG A 77 2.15 -6.29 -1.10
CA ARG A 77 0.91 -7.07 -1.08
C ARG A 77 -0.33 -6.18 -1.01
N GLN A 78 -0.34 -5.17 -0.15
CA GLN A 78 -1.46 -4.22 -0.05
C GLN A 78 -1.63 -3.40 -1.32
N LEU A 79 -0.53 -3.02 -1.96
CA LEU A 79 -0.52 -2.27 -3.20
C LEU A 79 -1.08 -3.11 -4.34
N LEU A 80 -0.58 -4.33 -4.53
CA LEU A 80 -1.10 -5.26 -5.54
C LEU A 80 -2.56 -5.65 -5.29
N LYS A 81 -2.98 -5.81 -4.02
CA LYS A 81 -4.39 -6.06 -3.69
C LYS A 81 -5.33 -4.94 -4.14
N LYS A 82 -4.85 -3.68 -4.15
CA LYS A 82 -5.61 -2.54 -4.68
C LYS A 82 -5.65 -2.52 -6.22
N HIS A 83 -4.76 -3.25 -6.87
CA HIS A 83 -4.61 -3.30 -8.33
C HIS A 83 -4.74 -4.75 -8.84
N PRO A 84 -5.96 -5.33 -8.84
CA PRO A 84 -6.15 -6.76 -9.12
C PRO A 84 -5.83 -7.18 -10.57
N LYS A 85 -5.86 -6.25 -11.54
CA LYS A 85 -5.53 -6.55 -12.94
C LYS A 85 -4.12 -7.15 -13.07
N THR A 86 -3.18 -6.72 -12.25
CA THR A 86 -1.79 -7.18 -12.33
C THR A 86 -1.54 -8.50 -11.61
N LEU A 87 -2.48 -8.94 -10.77
CA LEU A 87 -2.46 -10.28 -10.15
C LEU A 87 -2.99 -11.37 -11.10
N ALA A 88 -3.74 -11.00 -12.14
CA ALA A 88 -4.32 -11.96 -13.08
C ALA A 88 -3.36 -12.33 -14.21
N GLU A 89 -2.51 -11.40 -14.64
CA GLU A 89 -1.52 -11.64 -15.72
C GLU A 89 -0.18 -12.16 -15.17
N ALA A 90 0.28 -11.64 -14.04
CA ALA A 90 1.46 -12.17 -13.38
C ALA A 90 1.03 -13.31 -12.45
N GLY A 91 1.36 -14.55 -12.79
CA GLY A 91 1.16 -15.74 -11.95
C GLY A 91 1.95 -15.67 -10.63
N MET A 92 1.58 -14.75 -9.73
CA MET A 92 2.30 -14.46 -8.50
C MET A 92 2.13 -15.59 -7.50
N VAL A 93 3.19 -16.35 -7.29
CA VAL A 93 3.21 -17.40 -6.28
C VAL A 93 3.50 -16.81 -4.91
N HIS A 94 2.70 -17.21 -3.94
CA HIS A 94 2.98 -16.95 -2.54
C HIS A 94 4.15 -17.85 -2.13
N SER A 95 5.34 -17.29 -1.96
CA SER A 95 6.46 -18.04 -1.37
C SER A 95 6.00 -18.54 0.00
N ARG A 96 5.78 -19.86 0.15
CA ARG A 96 5.51 -20.47 1.46
C ARG A 96 6.67 -20.12 2.37
N GLY A 97 6.40 -19.26 3.37
CA GLY A 97 7.42 -18.83 4.32
C GLY A 97 8.02 -20.06 5.02
N LYS A 98 9.35 -20.18 5.00
CA LYS A 98 10.07 -20.96 6.01
C LYS A 98 9.93 -20.19 7.33
N PHE A 99 9.35 -20.86 8.33
CA PHE A 99 9.41 -20.48 9.73
C PHE A 99 10.87 -20.49 10.23
#